data_AF-A0A9Q9EJ14-F1
#
_entry.id   AF-A0A9Q9EJ14-F1
#
_cell.length_a   1.000
_cell.length_b   1.000
_cell.length_c   1.000
_cell.angle_alpha   90.00
_cell.angle_beta   90.00
_cell.angle_gamma   90.00
#
_symmetry.space_group_name_H-M   'P 1'
#
loop_
_entity.id
_entity.type
_entity.pdbx_description
1 polymer ?
#
loop_
_entity_poly.entity_id
_entity_poly.type
_entity_poly.pdbx_seq_one_letter_code
_entity_poly.pdbx_strand_id
1 'polypeptide(L)'
;MVFYEPGKTPHGLPRDPFKSCVVPRPIGWISTRSTTGIDNLAPYSQFNNLTFDPPYVMFSSNQDLNSNRKDTVNNAEQTGIFCWNMATWELRNAVNASAEWLDPAVDEFVKAGLEKVEAKLLGEGGRGVRW
;
A
#
# COMPACT_ATOMS: atom_id res chain seq x y z
N MET A 1 -10.21 -34.01 -3.91
CA MET A 1 -9.18 -32.94 -3.86
C MET A 1 -8.89 -32.53 -5.29
N VAL A 2 -8.96 -31.24 -5.60
CA VAL A 2 -8.60 -30.74 -6.94
C VAL A 2 -7.16 -30.24 -6.87
N PHE A 3 -6.31 -30.71 -7.77
CA PHE A 3 -4.95 -30.20 -7.90
C PHE A 3 -4.99 -28.96 -8.81
N TYR A 4 -4.47 -27.84 -8.32
CA TYR A 4 -4.47 -26.55 -9.02
C TYR A 4 -3.04 -26.07 -9.21
N GLU A 5 -2.62 -25.93 -10.47
CA GLU A 5 -1.38 -25.26 -10.85
C GLU A 5 -1.70 -23.85 -11.37
N PRO A 6 -1.30 -22.78 -10.65
CA PRO A 6 -1.51 -21.41 -11.10
C PRO A 6 -0.97 -21.17 -12.51
N GLY A 7 -1.82 -20.62 -13.38
CA GLY A 7 -1.49 -20.34 -14.78
C GLY A 7 -1.40 -21.56 -15.71
N LYS A 8 -1.61 -22.79 -15.22
CA LYS A 8 -1.58 -24.01 -16.06
C LYS A 8 -2.88 -24.79 -16.04
N THR A 9 -3.49 -25.01 -14.87
CA THR A 9 -4.74 -25.79 -14.75
C THR A 9 -5.94 -24.90 -15.13
N PRO A 10 -6.76 -25.28 -16.14
CA PRO A 10 -8.02 -24.60 -16.42
C PRO A 10 -8.96 -24.70 -15.21
N HIS A 11 -9.34 -23.56 -14.64
CA HIS A 11 -10.10 -23.50 -13.38
C HIS A 11 -11.59 -23.15 -13.57
N GLY A 12 -12.04 -22.76 -14.77
CA GLY A 12 -13.46 -22.52 -15.08
C GLY A 12 -14.12 -21.33 -14.36
N LEU A 13 -13.34 -20.48 -13.69
CA LEU A 13 -13.82 -19.31 -12.95
C LEU A 13 -13.59 -18.00 -13.72
N PRO A 14 -14.38 -16.94 -13.47
CA PRO A 14 -14.20 -15.64 -14.15
C PRO A 14 -12.84 -14.96 -13.89
N ARG A 15 -12.17 -15.32 -12.79
CA ARG A 15 -10.86 -14.80 -12.38
C ARG A 15 -10.02 -15.94 -11.83
N ASP A 16 -8.70 -15.81 -11.96
CA ASP A 16 -7.74 -16.77 -11.41
C ASP A 16 -7.93 -16.92 -9.89
N PRO A 17 -8.13 -18.14 -9.36
CA PRO A 17 -8.38 -18.38 -7.94
C PRO A 17 -7.14 -18.20 -7.05
N PHE A 18 -5.94 -18.05 -7.60
CA PHE A 18 -4.68 -17.99 -6.85
C PHE A 18 -4.70 -16.93 -5.74
N LYS A 19 -5.19 -15.73 -6.04
CA LYS A 19 -5.30 -14.63 -5.06
C LYS A 19 -6.32 -14.92 -3.95
N SER A 20 -7.22 -15.88 -4.15
CA SER A 20 -8.26 -16.28 -3.21
C SER A 20 -7.82 -17.45 -2.33
N CYS A 21 -6.70 -18.10 -2.62
CA CYS A 21 -6.14 -19.18 -1.79
C CYS A 21 -5.61 -18.68 -0.44
N VAL A 22 -5.36 -17.36 -0.29
CA VAL A 22 -4.89 -16.73 0.94
C VAL A 22 -5.80 -15.55 1.27
N VAL A 23 -6.82 -15.81 2.09
CA VAL A 23 -7.83 -14.85 2.56
C VAL A 23 -8.31 -15.21 3.98
N PRO A 24 -8.81 -14.24 4.78
CA PRO A 24 -8.78 -12.79 4.53
C PRO A 24 -7.35 -12.26 4.58
N ARG A 25 -7.10 -11.12 3.92
CA ARG A 25 -5.81 -10.42 3.99
C ARG A 25 -6.00 -9.05 4.63
N PRO A 26 -5.16 -8.67 5.61
CA PRO A 26 -5.14 -7.30 6.08
C PRO A 26 -4.73 -6.36 4.94
N ILE A 27 -5.29 -5.15 4.95
CA ILE A 27 -4.93 -4.10 4.00
C ILE A 27 -3.90 -3.21 4.68
N GLY A 28 -2.69 -3.17 4.12
CA GLY A 28 -1.73 -2.13 4.41
C GLY A 28 -2.10 -0.89 3.61
N TRP A 29 -2.60 0.15 4.24
CA TRP A 29 -2.91 1.40 3.56
C TRP A 29 -1.74 2.35 3.71
N ILE A 30 -0.90 2.42 2.68
CA ILE A 30 0.44 2.98 2.78
C ILE A 30 0.43 4.39 2.24
N SER A 31 0.89 5.33 3.07
CA SER A 31 1.16 6.71 2.65
C SER A 31 2.66 6.98 2.55
N THR A 32 3.02 7.78 1.56
CA THR A 32 4.39 8.19 1.27
C THR A 32 4.39 9.61 0.75
N ARG A 33 5.53 10.30 0.86
CA ARG A 33 5.77 11.60 0.23
C ARG A 33 6.93 11.48 -0.73
N SER A 34 6.80 12.00 -1.94
CA SER A 34 7.88 12.02 -2.92
C SER A 34 9.00 12.98 -2.49
N THR A 35 10.17 12.88 -3.13
CA THR A 35 11.27 13.83 -2.92
C THR A 35 10.94 15.27 -3.34
N THR A 36 9.89 15.45 -4.14
CA THR A 36 9.37 16.76 -4.57
C THR A 36 8.19 17.25 -3.72
N GLY A 37 7.80 16.50 -2.68
CA GLY A 37 6.75 16.89 -1.73
C GLY A 37 5.33 16.52 -2.15
N ILE A 38 5.15 15.65 -3.15
CA ILE A 38 3.84 15.13 -3.53
C ILE A 38 3.46 13.97 -2.62
N ASP A 39 2.31 14.07 -1.97
CA ASP A 39 1.75 13.00 -1.13
C ASP A 39 1.08 11.93 -1.99
N ASN A 40 1.29 10.67 -1.62
CA ASN A 40 0.69 9.51 -2.28
C ASN A 40 0.08 8.57 -1.23
N LEU A 41 -1.07 7.97 -1.55
CA LEU A 41 -1.77 7.00 -0.69
C LEU A 41 -2.35 5.84 -1.49
N ALA A 42 -1.95 4.60 -1.17
CA ALA A 42 -2.45 3.42 -1.87
C ALA A 42 -2.67 2.20 -0.96
N PRO A 43 -3.70 1.36 -1.20
CA PRO A 43 -3.94 0.14 -0.44
C PRO A 43 -3.22 -1.08 -1.01
N TYR A 44 -2.65 -1.88 -0.12
CA TYR A 44 -1.92 -3.11 -0.44
C TYR A 44 -2.48 -4.28 0.37
N SER A 45 -3.10 -5.24 -0.32
CA SER A 45 -3.53 -6.51 0.31
C SER A 45 -2.41 -7.55 0.39
N GLN A 46 -1.22 -7.25 -0.15
CA GLN A 46 0.01 -8.04 0.05
C GLN A 46 0.81 -7.39 1.20
N PHE A 47 0.20 -7.31 2.37
CA PHE A 47 0.73 -6.69 3.59
C PHE A 47 0.74 -7.68 4.74
N ASN A 48 1.72 -7.58 5.64
CA ASN A 48 1.70 -8.31 6.90
C ASN A 48 2.57 -7.63 7.98
N ASN A 49 2.23 -7.87 9.24
CA ASN A 49 3.16 -7.68 10.35
C ASN A 49 4.16 -8.85 10.38
N LEU A 50 5.43 -8.57 10.65
CA LEU A 50 6.51 -9.56 10.59
C LEU A 50 7.00 -9.98 11.97
N THR A 51 7.38 -9.01 12.79
CA THR A 51 7.90 -9.23 14.14
C THR A 51 7.42 -8.09 15.03
N PHE A 52 7.45 -8.31 16.34
CA PHE A 52 7.01 -7.36 17.38
C PHE A 52 8.16 -6.84 18.24
N ASP A 53 9.38 -7.38 18.09
CA ASP A 53 10.57 -6.94 18.84
C ASP A 53 11.86 -7.10 17.99
N PRO A 54 12.35 -6.03 17.33
CA PRO A 54 11.67 -4.75 17.16
C PRO A 54 10.50 -4.87 16.17
N PRO A 55 9.49 -3.99 16.24
CA PRO A 55 8.29 -4.09 15.42
C PRO A 55 8.60 -3.84 13.94
N TYR A 56 8.23 -4.79 13.07
CA TYR A 56 8.36 -4.66 11.62
C TYR A 56 7.07 -4.98 10.89
N VAL A 57 6.84 -4.27 9.80
CA VAL A 57 5.78 -4.55 8.82
C VAL A 57 6.39 -4.68 7.44
N MET A 58 5.69 -5.38 6.54
CA MET A 58 6.03 -5.39 5.12
C MET A 58 4.79 -5.15 4.27
N PHE A 59 5.00 -4.54 3.11
CA PHE A 59 4.06 -4.57 2.00
C PHE A 59 4.81 -4.95 0.72
N SER A 60 4.10 -5.56 -0.22
CA SER A 60 4.62 -5.87 -1.55
C SER A 60 3.75 -5.17 -2.59
N SER A 61 4.40 -4.59 -3.59
CA SER A 61 3.74 -3.91 -4.71
C SER A 61 4.08 -4.60 -6.01
N ASN A 62 3.06 -4.82 -6.83
CA ASN A 62 3.25 -5.18 -8.23
C ASN A 62 3.64 -3.94 -9.05
N GLN A 63 3.99 -4.16 -10.31
CA GLN A 63 4.14 -3.11 -11.31
C GLN A 63 2.78 -2.49 -11.68
N ASP A 64 2.82 -1.30 -12.29
CA ASP A 64 1.65 -0.69 -12.93
C ASP A 64 1.33 -1.34 -14.29
N LEU A 65 0.36 -0.78 -15.02
CA LEU A 65 -0.06 -1.29 -16.34
C LEU A 65 1.03 -1.19 -17.42
N ASN A 66 2.06 -0.38 -17.18
CA ASN A 66 3.18 -0.12 -18.09
C ASN A 66 4.47 -0.83 -17.63
N SER A 67 4.38 -1.79 -16.70
CA SER A 67 5.52 -2.48 -16.10
C SER A 67 6.45 -1.58 -15.27
N ASN A 68 6.01 -0.39 -14.89
CA ASN A 68 6.76 0.51 -14.01
C ASN A 68 6.52 0.18 -12.54
N ARG A 69 7.44 0.62 -11.68
CA ARG A 69 7.26 0.56 -10.23
C ARG A 69 6.26 1.64 -9.81
N LYS A 70 5.36 1.31 -8.88
CA LYS A 70 4.38 2.26 -8.31
C LYS A 70 5.05 3.33 -7.46
N ASP A 71 4.40 4.49 -7.37
CA ASP A 71 4.89 5.66 -6.64
C ASP A 71 5.20 5.37 -5.17
N THR A 72 4.33 4.65 -4.46
CA THR A 72 4.60 4.22 -3.07
C THR A 72 5.97 3.53 -2.91
N VAL A 73 6.36 2.67 -3.86
CA VAL A 73 7.65 1.97 -3.79
C VAL A 73 8.80 2.92 -4.05
N ASN A 74 8.68 3.73 -5.11
CA ASN A 74 9.71 4.71 -5.47
C ASN A 74 9.93 5.71 -4.33
N ASN A 75 8.85 6.22 -3.75
CA ASN A 75 8.88 7.19 -2.65
C ASN A 75 9.47 6.57 -1.38
N ALA A 76 9.04 5.37 -0.99
CA ALA A 76 9.54 4.70 0.21
C ALA A 76 11.05 4.42 0.13
N GLU A 77 11.56 4.03 -1.03
CA GLU A 77 12.99 3.77 -1.22
C GLU A 77 13.82 5.06 -1.33
N GLN A 78 13.33 6.07 -2.03
CA GLN A 78 14.05 7.33 -2.20
C GLN A 78 14.13 8.14 -0.90
N THR A 79 13.08 8.09 -0.08
CA THR A 79 13.00 8.86 1.18
C THR A 79 13.38 8.05 2.42
N GLY A 80 13.32 6.72 2.33
CA GLY A 80 13.52 5.81 3.46
C GLY A 80 12.35 5.81 4.46
N ILE A 81 11.22 6.44 4.13
CA ILE A 81 10.09 6.64 5.06
C ILE A 81 8.77 6.31 4.36
N PHE A 82 7.89 5.61 5.08
CA PHE A 82 6.48 5.45 4.74
C PHE A 82 5.67 5.33 6.03
N CYS A 83 4.36 5.54 5.94
CA CYS A 83 3.43 5.28 7.04
C CYS A 83 2.44 4.18 6.67
N TRP A 84 2.15 3.31 7.63
CA TRP A 84 1.04 2.37 7.56
C TRP A 84 -0.17 2.97 8.29
N ASN A 85 -1.30 3.02 7.58
CA ASN A 85 -2.58 3.46 8.09
C ASN A 85 -3.51 2.25 8.22
N MET A 86 -4.28 2.21 9.30
CA MET A 86 -5.30 1.18 9.49
C MET A 86 -6.46 1.43 8.52
N ALA A 87 -6.76 0.46 7.65
CA ALA A 87 -7.92 0.50 6.76
C ALA A 87 -9.19 0.05 7.50
N THR A 88 -9.91 1.00 8.12
CA THR A 88 -11.17 0.71 8.82
C THR A 88 -12.37 0.63 7.85
N TRP A 89 -13.48 0.05 8.32
CA TRP A 89 -14.69 -0.10 7.51
C TRP A 89 -15.30 1.26 7.13
N GLU A 90 -15.25 2.24 8.03
CA GLU A 90 -15.75 3.59 7.81
C GLU A 90 -15.03 4.27 6.63
N LEU A 91 -13.74 3.99 6.46
CA LEU A 91 -12.89 4.56 5.42
C LEU A 91 -12.86 3.74 4.13
N ARG A 92 -13.60 2.63 4.02
CA ARG A 92 -13.54 1.69 2.88
C ARG A 92 -13.70 2.35 1.50
N ASN A 93 -14.52 3.39 1.39
CA ASN A 93 -14.73 4.10 0.12
C ASN A 93 -13.48 4.92 -0.26
N ALA A 94 -12.84 5.56 0.73
CA ALA A 94 -11.60 6.29 0.53
C ALA A 94 -10.43 5.34 0.22
N VAL A 95 -10.35 4.21 0.93
CA VAL A 95 -9.41 3.11 0.62
C VAL A 95 -9.58 2.65 -0.83
N ASN A 96 -10.82 2.44 -1.28
CA ASN A 96 -11.08 2.04 -2.66
C ASN A 96 -10.76 3.15 -3.68
N ALA A 97 -11.10 4.41 -3.36
CA ALA A 97 -10.79 5.56 -4.21
C ALA A 97 -9.27 5.74 -4.40
N SER A 98 -8.49 5.53 -3.35
CA SER A 98 -7.02 5.63 -3.39
C SER A 98 -6.35 4.42 -4.07
N ALA A 99 -7.11 3.46 -4.61
CA ALA A 99 -6.58 2.35 -5.41
C ALA A 99 -6.59 2.64 -6.92
N GLU A 100 -7.18 3.77 -7.33
CA GLU A 100 -7.24 4.20 -8.72
C GLU A 100 -5.83 4.42 -9.29
N TRP A 101 -5.66 4.20 -10.59
CA TRP A 101 -4.41 4.53 -11.27
C TRP A 101 -4.46 6.00 -11.68
N LEU A 102 -3.63 6.82 -11.04
CA LEU A 102 -3.57 8.27 -11.25
C LEU A 102 -2.17 8.67 -11.74
N ASP A 103 -2.05 9.91 -12.20
CA ASP A 103 -0.76 10.50 -12.52
C ASP A 103 0.06 10.72 -11.22
N PRO A 104 1.39 10.50 -11.21
CA PRO A 104 2.22 10.65 -10.01
C PRO A 104 2.20 12.04 -9.36
N ALA A 105 1.70 13.07 -10.06
CA ALA A 105 1.51 14.41 -9.52
C ALA A 105 0.17 14.59 -8.76
N VAL A 106 -0.71 13.59 -8.76
CA VAL A 106 -2.02 13.66 -8.12
C VAL A 106 -1.95 13.09 -6.70
N ASP A 107 -2.42 13.88 -5.73
CA ASP A 107 -2.52 13.48 -4.34
C ASP A 107 -3.80 12.67 -4.09
N GLU A 108 -3.67 11.37 -3.81
CA GLU A 108 -4.81 10.50 -3.54
C GLU A 108 -5.59 10.88 -2.28
N PHE A 109 -4.98 11.54 -1.28
CA PHE A 109 -5.74 12.00 -0.11
C PHE A 109 -6.80 13.02 -0.52
N VAL A 110 -6.41 13.98 -1.35
CA VAL A 110 -7.32 15.01 -1.88
C VAL A 110 -8.42 14.35 -2.71
N LYS A 111 -8.06 13.43 -3.60
CA LYS A 111 -9.00 12.67 -4.44
C LYS A 111 -9.98 11.83 -3.61
N ALA A 112 -9.50 11.22 -2.52
CA ALA A 112 -10.30 10.39 -1.62
C ALA A 112 -11.09 11.19 -0.57
N GLY A 113 -10.93 12.52 -0.52
CA GLY A 113 -11.61 13.40 0.44
C GLY A 113 -11.11 13.22 1.87
N LEU A 114 -9.82 12.92 2.05
CA LEU A 114 -9.19 12.68 3.34
C LEU A 114 -8.42 13.89 3.84
N GLU A 115 -8.51 14.13 5.15
CA GLU A 115 -7.62 15.05 5.85
C GLU A 115 -6.28 14.37 6.12
N LYS A 116 -5.19 15.11 5.91
CA LYS A 116 -3.82 14.64 6.16
C LYS A 116 -3.36 15.09 7.54
N VAL A 117 -2.62 14.22 8.21
CA VAL A 117 -1.90 14.55 9.43
C VAL A 117 -0.44 14.19 9.24
N GLU A 118 0.42 15.12 9.65
CA GLU A 118 1.87 14.98 9.69
C GLU A 118 2.24 13.87 10.72
N ALA A 119 2.95 12.85 10.23
CA ALA A 119 3.37 11.67 10.96
C ALA A 119 4.63 11.90 11.80
N LYS A 120 4.64 11.31 13.01
CA LYS A 120 5.78 11.42 13.91
C LYS A 120 6.68 10.19 13.79
N LEU A 121 7.90 10.39 13.28
CA LEU A 121 8.94 9.36 13.33
C LEU A 121 9.38 9.10 14.78
N LEU A 122 9.50 7.83 15.17
CA LEU A 122 9.93 7.40 16.50
C LEU A 122 11.43 7.02 16.47
N GLY A 123 12.31 7.89 17.01
CA GLY A 123 13.77 7.70 17.14
C GLY A 123 14.59 8.22 15.92
N GLU A 124 15.79 8.82 16.01
CA GLU A 124 16.74 9.14 17.08
C GLU A 124 16.89 10.67 17.26
N GLY A 125 16.93 11.15 18.50
CA GLY A 125 17.53 12.44 18.87
C GLY A 125 16.92 13.72 18.25
N GLY A 126 15.83 14.23 18.84
CA GLY A 126 15.64 15.67 19.10
C GLY A 126 15.98 16.69 18.00
N ARG A 127 15.83 16.36 16.70
CA ARG A 127 15.96 17.31 15.60
C ARG A 127 14.88 17.06 14.56
N GLY A 128 13.78 17.79 14.77
CA GLY A 128 12.83 18.14 13.74
C GLY A 128 11.83 17.03 13.46
N VAL A 129 10.56 17.37 13.66
CA VAL A 129 9.46 16.81 12.89
C VAL A 129 9.94 16.58 11.46
N ARG A 130 9.85 15.34 10.98
CA ARG A 130 9.92 15.07 9.55
C ARG A 130 8.66 14.33 9.17
N TRP A 131 7.75 15.19 8.73
CA TRP A 131 6.48 14.99 8.07
C TRP A 131 5.42 14.32 8.92
#